data_AF-A0A7G6T4P2-F1
#
_entry.id   AF-A0A7G6T4P2-F1
#
_cell.length_a   1.000
_cell.length_b   1.000
_cell.length_c   1.000
_cell.angle_alpha   90.00
_cell.angle_beta   90.00
_cell.angle_gamma   90.00
#
_symmetry.space_group_name_H-M   'P 1'
#
loop_
_entity.id
_entity.type
_entity.pdbx_description
1 polymer ?
#
loop_
_entity_poly.entity_id
_entity_poly.type
_entity_poly.pdbx_seq_one_letter_code
_entity_poly.pdbx_strand_id
1 'polypeptide(L)'
;MPTPSWPRRAVLEERAPGYTFVLAHHKDTRHVHVHAMVQARSADGERLKFYKPDLAAWRETFAEKARENGIAMVATRRMDHAMTRPFTKEHAGAYSRAQSDPRYQVSARTIERVEAKRQRRLDGQSLVVNGDAIAAAWQKTVTTMRTAGVVGQALTAAESIGNDFLQFRRDRTGRGSQVLPRGAELINRGRSLSCPIPV
;
A
#
# COMPACT_ATOMS: atom_id res chain seq x y z
N MET A 1 36.78 5.63 2.24
CA MET A 1 35.48 5.08 2.72
C MET A 1 34.42 5.54 1.73
N PRO A 2 33.63 4.65 1.11
CA PRO A 2 32.53 5.10 0.27
C PRO A 2 31.53 5.84 1.16
N THR A 3 31.18 7.08 0.79
CA THR A 3 30.13 7.87 1.44
C THR A 3 28.83 7.05 1.46
N PRO A 4 28.03 7.07 2.53
CA PRO A 4 26.75 6.37 2.56
C PRO A 4 25.86 6.95 1.47
N SER A 5 25.79 6.27 0.32
CA SER A 5 24.89 6.64 -0.76
C SER A 5 23.49 6.32 -0.25
N TRP A 6 22.70 7.35 -0.03
CA TRP A 6 21.33 7.19 0.42
C TRP A 6 20.58 6.21 -0.52
N PRO A 7 19.68 5.33 -0.02
CA PRO A 7 19.06 4.24 -0.80
C PRO A 7 18.46 4.67 -2.15
N ARG A 8 17.99 5.92 -2.23
CA ARG A 8 17.42 6.54 -3.44
C ARG A 8 18.41 6.62 -4.62
N ARG A 9 19.69 6.92 -4.35
CA ARG A 9 20.71 7.02 -5.38
C ARG A 9 21.18 5.63 -5.83
N ALA A 10 21.44 4.75 -4.87
CA ALA A 10 21.86 3.37 -5.14
C ALA A 10 20.87 2.63 -6.06
N VAL A 11 19.56 2.82 -5.85
CA VAL A 11 18.52 2.20 -6.70
C VAL A 11 18.58 2.69 -8.14
N LEU A 12 18.85 3.99 -8.35
CA LEU A 12 18.96 4.55 -9.70
C LEU A 12 20.23 4.08 -10.40
N GLU A 13 21.35 4.03 -9.68
CA GLU A 13 22.62 3.55 -10.22
C GLU A 13 22.54 2.06 -10.60
N GLU A 14 21.84 1.25 -9.80
CA GLU A 14 21.66 -0.18 -10.07
C GLU A 14 20.66 -0.45 -11.20
N ARG A 15 19.53 0.26 -11.23
CA ARG A 15 18.40 -0.05 -12.13
C ARG A 15 18.39 0.77 -13.42
N ALA A 16 19.13 1.87 -13.48
CA ALA A 16 19.31 2.69 -14.68
C ALA A 16 20.80 3.05 -14.86
N PRO A 17 21.69 2.04 -15.02
CA PRO A 17 23.11 2.28 -15.22
C PRO A 17 23.34 3.07 -16.52
N GLY A 18 24.24 4.05 -16.49
CA GLY A 18 24.55 4.89 -17.65
C GLY A 18 23.51 5.98 -17.97
N TYR A 19 22.44 6.10 -17.17
CA TYR A 19 21.47 7.19 -17.31
C TYR A 19 21.80 8.35 -16.36
N THR A 20 21.66 9.57 -16.87
CA THR A 20 21.76 10.77 -16.05
C THR A 20 20.45 10.98 -15.28
N PHE A 21 20.53 11.31 -13.99
CA PHE A 21 19.35 11.55 -13.15
C PHE A 21 19.54 12.71 -12.18
N VAL A 22 18.43 13.28 -11.74
CA VAL A 22 18.34 14.31 -10.71
C VAL A 22 17.38 13.85 -9.61
N LEU A 23 17.74 14.11 -8.37
CA LEU A 23 16.96 13.79 -7.18
C LEU A 23 16.61 15.08 -6.42
N ALA A 24 15.33 15.25 -6.05
CA ALA A 24 14.87 16.38 -5.24
C ALA A 24 14.16 15.89 -3.97
N HIS A 25 14.68 16.30 -2.81
CA HIS A 25 14.19 15.85 -1.51
C HIS A 25 13.30 16.90 -0.85
N HIS A 26 12.08 16.51 -0.50
CA HIS A 26 11.12 17.35 0.22
C HIS A 26 11.04 16.92 1.68
N LYS A 27 11.45 17.82 2.58
CA LYS A 27 11.31 17.69 4.05
C LYS A 27 10.21 18.61 4.61
N ASP A 28 9.65 19.46 3.76
CA ASP A 28 8.71 20.53 4.06
C ASP A 28 7.24 20.09 4.05
N THR A 29 6.97 18.82 3.75
CA THR A 29 5.61 18.26 3.73
C THR A 29 5.42 17.24 4.86
N ARG A 30 4.16 16.94 5.18
CA ARG A 30 3.79 15.93 6.20
C ARG A 30 4.37 14.53 5.95
N HIS A 31 4.81 14.23 4.72
CA HIS A 31 5.40 12.94 4.36
C HIS A 31 6.74 13.16 3.67
N VAL A 32 7.81 12.62 4.24
CA VAL A 32 9.14 12.66 3.61
C VAL A 32 9.08 11.89 2.30
N HIS A 33 9.31 12.58 1.19
CA HIS A 33 9.31 12.00 -0.15
C HIS A 33 10.42 12.61 -1.02
N VAL A 34 10.79 11.88 -2.06
CA VAL A 34 11.80 12.32 -3.03
C VAL A 34 11.27 12.14 -4.44
N HIS A 35 11.46 13.17 -5.25
CA HIS A 35 11.25 13.12 -6.69
C HIS A 35 12.55 12.70 -7.37
N ALA A 36 12.44 11.78 -8.32
CA ALA A 36 13.53 11.36 -9.18
C ALA A 36 13.14 11.63 -10.63
N MET A 37 14.03 12.31 -11.35
CA MET A 37 13.92 12.50 -12.79
C MET A 37 15.10 11.81 -13.45
N VAL A 38 14.83 10.91 -14.39
CA VAL A 38 15.86 10.18 -15.14
C VAL A 38 15.75 10.60 -16.59
N GLN A 39 16.89 10.90 -17.21
CA GLN A 39 16.94 11.20 -18.62
C GLN A 39 16.42 10.01 -19.43
N ALA A 40 15.61 10.27 -20.45
CA ALA A 40 14.98 9.20 -21.21
C ALA A 40 15.95 8.39 -22.08
N ARG A 41 17.16 8.89 -22.30
CA ARG A 41 18.25 8.20 -23.01
C ARG A 41 19.49 8.08 -22.13
N SER A 42 20.22 6.99 -22.29
CA SER A 42 21.53 6.81 -21.65
C SER A 42 22.61 7.60 -22.39
N ALA A 43 23.82 7.62 -21.83
CA ALA A 43 25.02 8.12 -22.51
C ALA A 43 25.26 7.44 -23.88
N ASP A 44 24.89 6.16 -24.00
CA ASP A 44 25.04 5.36 -25.22
C ASP A 44 23.85 5.51 -26.20
N GLY A 45 22.86 6.35 -25.86
CA GLY A 45 21.69 6.62 -26.70
C GLY A 45 20.52 5.65 -26.52
N GLU A 46 20.67 4.63 -25.67
CA GLU A 46 19.61 3.67 -25.37
C GLU A 46 18.44 4.32 -24.64
N ARG A 47 17.21 4.01 -25.05
CA ARG A 47 16.01 4.58 -24.44
C ARG A 47 15.64 3.80 -23.18
N LEU A 48 15.38 4.52 -22.09
CA LEU A 48 14.87 3.94 -20.85
C LEU A 48 13.47 3.37 -21.11
N LYS A 49 13.35 2.03 -21.02
CA LYS A 49 12.09 1.31 -21.17
C LYS A 49 11.61 0.86 -19.80
N PHE A 50 10.35 1.16 -19.50
CA PHE A 50 9.69 0.65 -18.31
C PHE A 50 8.59 -0.31 -18.72
N TYR A 51 8.75 -1.58 -18.36
CA TYR A 51 7.66 -2.55 -18.37
C TYR A 51 7.11 -2.74 -16.96
N LYS A 52 5.91 -3.33 -16.86
CA LYS A 52 5.28 -3.60 -15.56
C LYS A 52 6.17 -4.41 -14.61
N PRO A 53 6.90 -5.45 -15.05
CA PRO A 53 7.82 -6.18 -14.17
C PRO A 53 8.96 -5.30 -13.64
N ASP A 54 9.46 -4.36 -14.46
CA ASP A 54 10.54 -3.46 -14.04
C ASP A 54 10.08 -2.58 -12.88
N LEU A 55 8.87 -2.01 -12.96
CA LEU A 55 8.34 -1.19 -11.87
C LEU A 55 8.23 -1.98 -10.55
N ALA A 56 7.92 -3.27 -10.61
CA ALA A 56 7.93 -4.12 -9.41
C ALA A 56 9.35 -4.32 -8.87
N ALA A 57 10.29 -4.67 -9.75
CA ALA A 57 11.70 -4.86 -9.38
C ALA A 57 12.33 -3.60 -8.79
N TRP A 58 12.02 -2.43 -9.35
CA TRP A 58 12.45 -1.13 -8.81
C TRP A 58 11.95 -0.88 -7.39
N ARG A 59 10.67 -1.21 -7.11
CA ARG A 59 10.09 -1.08 -5.77
C ARG A 59 10.74 -2.05 -4.79
N GLU A 60 11.00 -3.28 -5.21
CA GLU A 60 11.67 -4.32 -4.41
C GLU A 60 13.11 -3.92 -4.08
N THR A 61 13.88 -3.47 -5.07
CA THR A 61 15.25 -2.94 -4.90
C THR A 61 15.26 -1.74 -3.94
N PHE A 62 14.29 -0.84 -4.07
CA PHE A 62 14.18 0.30 -3.17
C PHE A 62 13.97 -0.12 -1.72
N ALA A 63 13.08 -1.08 -1.48
CA ALA A 63 12.85 -1.61 -0.15
C ALA A 63 14.09 -2.34 0.39
N GLU A 64 14.83 -3.05 -0.45
CA GLU A 64 16.11 -3.68 -0.09
C GLU A 64 17.17 -2.69 0.33
N LYS A 65 17.47 -1.69 -0.50
CA LYS A 65 18.43 -0.63 -0.17
C LYS A 65 18.00 0.15 1.07
N ALA A 66 16.70 0.37 1.26
CA ALA A 66 16.18 0.98 2.49
C ALA A 66 16.52 0.13 3.73
N ARG A 67 16.33 -1.19 3.67
CA ARG A 67 16.67 -2.11 4.76
C ARG A 67 18.17 -2.18 5.05
N GLU A 68 19.02 -2.19 4.02
CA GLU A 68 20.47 -2.10 4.17
C GLU A 68 20.90 -0.83 4.95
N ASN A 69 20.08 0.22 4.89
CA ASN A 69 20.29 1.50 5.58
C ASN A 69 19.45 1.62 6.87
N GLY A 70 18.96 0.51 7.43
CA GLY A 70 18.21 0.48 8.70
C GLY A 70 16.77 1.00 8.62
N ILE A 71 16.25 1.27 7.42
CA ILE A 71 14.86 1.68 7.23
C ILE A 71 14.00 0.45 7.00
N ALA A 72 13.10 0.19 7.95
CA ALA A 72 12.12 -0.89 7.90
C ALA A 72 11.12 -0.72 6.74
N MET A 73 11.45 -1.25 5.57
CA MET A 73 10.64 -1.08 4.38
C MET A 73 10.39 -2.38 3.64
N VAL A 74 9.15 -2.56 3.18
CA VAL A 74 8.76 -3.63 2.26
C VAL A 74 8.00 -3.07 1.06
N ALA A 75 8.30 -3.63 -0.11
CA ALA A 75 7.60 -3.32 -1.35
C ALA A 75 6.28 -4.09 -1.42
N THR A 76 5.19 -3.49 -0.96
CA THR A 76 3.85 -4.10 -1.07
C THR A 76 3.14 -3.67 -2.35
N ARG A 77 2.46 -4.60 -3.02
CA ARG A 77 1.54 -4.34 -4.14
C ARG A 77 0.15 -3.98 -3.60
N ARG A 78 -0.69 -3.32 -4.41
CA ARG A 78 -2.07 -3.00 -4.01
C ARG A 78 -2.87 -4.27 -3.65
N MET A 79 -2.67 -5.33 -4.42
CA MET A 79 -3.38 -6.59 -4.19
C MET A 79 -3.00 -7.20 -2.84
N ASP A 80 -1.80 -6.91 -2.33
CA ASP A 80 -1.28 -7.35 -1.03
C ASP A 80 -2.00 -6.71 0.18
N HIS A 81 -2.93 -5.80 -0.06
CA HIS A 81 -3.68 -5.10 1.00
C HIS A 81 -5.19 -5.32 0.91
N ALA A 82 -5.68 -6.10 -0.06
CA ALA A 82 -7.11 -6.28 -0.36
C ALA A 82 -7.92 -4.97 -0.31
N MET A 83 -7.33 -3.86 -0.77
CA MET A 83 -7.95 -2.54 -0.67
C MET A 83 -8.95 -2.27 -1.78
N THR A 84 -10.04 -1.57 -1.43
CA THR A 84 -10.97 -0.98 -2.40
C THR A 84 -10.25 -0.17 -3.49
N ARG A 85 -10.86 -0.13 -4.69
CA ARG A 85 -10.28 0.56 -5.86
C ARG A 85 -10.00 2.03 -5.54
N PRO A 86 -8.87 2.59 -6.02
CA PRO A 86 -8.56 3.99 -5.79
C PRO A 86 -9.64 4.89 -6.40
N PHE A 87 -9.86 6.05 -5.78
CA PHE A 87 -10.57 7.17 -6.40
C PHE A 87 -9.53 8.17 -6.93
N THR A 88 -9.93 9.01 -7.89
CA THR A 88 -9.06 10.03 -8.48
C THR A 88 -9.21 11.35 -7.74
N LYS A 89 -8.28 12.29 -7.94
CA LYS A 89 -8.38 13.62 -7.32
C LYS A 89 -9.71 14.31 -7.68
N GLU A 90 -10.19 14.08 -8.91
CA GLU A 90 -11.47 14.59 -9.41
C GLU A 90 -12.65 13.99 -8.63
N HIS A 91 -12.64 12.68 -8.36
CA HIS A 91 -13.67 12.04 -7.53
C HIS A 91 -13.72 12.63 -6.11
N ALA A 92 -12.56 12.86 -5.48
CA ALA A 92 -12.50 13.50 -4.16
C ALA A 92 -12.98 14.96 -4.18
N GLY A 93 -12.62 15.70 -5.23
CA GLY A 93 -13.06 17.08 -5.42
C GLY A 93 -14.57 17.16 -5.63
N ALA A 94 -15.14 16.28 -6.47
CA ALA A 94 -16.58 16.21 -6.70
C ALA A 94 -17.34 15.85 -5.42
N TYR A 95 -16.86 14.85 -4.66
CA TYR A 95 -17.43 14.47 -3.36
C TYR A 95 -17.40 15.62 -2.34
N SER A 96 -16.30 16.38 -2.27
CA SER A 96 -16.16 17.49 -1.32
C SER A 96 -17.06 18.68 -1.70
N ARG A 97 -17.18 18.98 -3.00
CA ARG A 97 -18.08 20.03 -3.51
C ARG A 97 -19.55 19.69 -3.27
N ALA A 98 -19.95 18.44 -3.54
CA ALA A 98 -21.32 17.99 -3.31
C ALA A 98 -21.74 18.04 -1.82
N GLN A 99 -20.80 17.90 -0.90
CA GLN A 99 -21.06 18.11 0.54
C GLN A 99 -21.20 19.58 0.93
N SER A 100 -20.54 20.49 0.20
CA SER A 100 -20.48 21.91 0.54
C SER A 100 -21.56 22.74 -0.14
N ASP A 101 -21.97 22.34 -1.35
CA ASP A 101 -23.01 23.03 -2.13
C ASP A 101 -23.96 21.99 -2.78
N PRO A 102 -25.26 21.98 -2.39
CA PRO A 102 -26.28 21.08 -2.92
C PRO A 102 -26.47 21.13 -4.44
N ARG A 103 -25.99 22.18 -5.12
CA ARG A 103 -26.06 22.30 -6.59
C ARG A 103 -25.15 21.29 -7.31
N TYR A 104 -24.11 20.81 -6.65
CA TYR A 104 -23.18 19.84 -7.23
C TYR A 104 -23.68 18.42 -6.97
N GLN A 105 -24.18 17.78 -8.02
CA GLN A 105 -24.55 16.37 -7.98
C GLN A 105 -23.31 15.50 -8.21
N VAL A 106 -23.14 14.47 -7.38
CA VAL A 106 -22.12 13.44 -7.54
C VAL A 106 -22.81 12.08 -7.53
N SER A 107 -22.34 11.15 -8.37
CA SER A 107 -22.98 9.83 -8.46
C SER A 107 -22.82 9.05 -7.15
N ALA A 108 -23.86 8.30 -6.78
CA ALA A 108 -23.85 7.42 -5.60
C ALA A 108 -22.63 6.47 -5.59
N ARG A 109 -22.24 5.95 -6.76
CA ARG A 109 -21.06 5.10 -6.93
C ARG A 109 -19.74 5.81 -6.57
N THR A 110 -19.65 7.12 -6.80
CA THR A 110 -18.46 7.92 -6.46
C THR A 110 -18.43 8.21 -4.96
N ILE A 111 -19.58 8.53 -4.37
CA ILE A 111 -19.74 8.66 -2.91
C ILE A 111 -19.28 7.37 -2.22
N GLU A 112 -19.88 6.23 -2.59
CA GLU A 112 -19.57 4.92 -2.01
C GLU A 112 -18.08 4.59 -2.12
N ARG A 113 -17.46 4.86 -3.27
CA ARG A 113 -16.04 4.60 -3.49
C ARG A 113 -15.15 5.46 -2.58
N VAL A 114 -15.46 6.74 -2.44
CA VAL A 114 -14.67 7.66 -1.59
C VAL A 114 -14.83 7.27 -0.12
N GLU A 115 -16.05 6.96 0.31
CA GLU A 115 -16.36 6.58 1.69
C GLU A 115 -15.75 5.23 2.06
N ALA A 116 -15.91 4.21 1.23
CA ALA A 116 -15.30 2.90 1.45
C ALA A 116 -13.77 3.00 1.59
N LYS A 117 -13.13 3.91 0.84
CA LYS A 117 -11.69 4.14 0.96
C LYS A 117 -11.33 4.91 2.23
N ARG A 118 -12.08 5.96 2.59
CA ARG A 118 -11.86 6.76 3.83
C ARG A 118 -12.05 5.91 5.09
N GLN A 119 -13.03 5.01 5.08
CA GLN A 119 -13.29 4.04 6.16
C GLN A 119 -12.32 2.86 6.16
N ARG A 120 -11.34 2.83 5.24
CA ARG A 120 -10.36 1.74 5.07
C ARG A 120 -11.03 0.36 4.91
N ARG A 121 -12.22 0.32 4.30
CA ARG A 121 -12.96 -0.92 4.08
C ARG A 121 -12.12 -1.85 3.18
N LEU A 122 -11.95 -3.09 3.62
CA LEU A 122 -11.33 -4.15 2.84
C LEU A 122 -12.33 -4.69 1.81
N ASP A 123 -11.82 -5.05 0.64
CA ASP A 123 -12.59 -5.69 -0.40
C ASP A 123 -12.71 -7.20 -0.10
N GLY A 124 -13.88 -7.61 0.39
CA GLY A 124 -14.17 -8.99 0.78
C GLY A 124 -13.94 -10.00 -0.34
N GLN A 125 -14.17 -9.64 -1.61
CA GLN A 125 -13.90 -10.52 -2.74
C GLN A 125 -12.40 -10.67 -3.00
N SER A 126 -11.65 -9.57 -2.92
CA SER A 126 -10.18 -9.61 -3.03
C SER A 126 -9.55 -10.40 -1.87
N LEU A 127 -10.11 -10.30 -0.67
CA LEU A 127 -9.71 -11.10 0.49
C LEU A 127 -9.95 -12.59 0.28
N VAL A 128 -11.08 -12.96 -0.34
CA VAL A 128 -11.43 -14.36 -0.63
C VAL A 128 -10.47 -14.97 -1.64
N VAL A 129 -10.13 -14.24 -2.70
CA VAL A 129 -9.31 -14.76 -3.80
C VAL A 129 -7.81 -14.75 -3.47
N ASN A 130 -7.33 -13.71 -2.78
CA ASN A 130 -5.89 -13.50 -2.59
C ASN A 130 -5.42 -13.65 -1.14
N GLY A 131 -6.31 -13.94 -0.20
CA GLY A 131 -6.03 -13.89 1.24
C GLY A 131 -4.80 -14.68 1.69
N ASP A 132 -4.62 -15.91 1.18
CA ASP A 132 -3.47 -16.75 1.55
C ASP A 132 -2.15 -16.18 1.00
N ALA A 133 -2.14 -15.70 -0.24
CA ALA A 133 -0.97 -15.07 -0.83
C ALA A 133 -0.60 -13.76 -0.11
N ILE A 134 -1.62 -12.98 0.29
CA ILE A 134 -1.46 -11.76 1.06
C ILE A 134 -0.86 -12.06 2.44
N ALA A 135 -1.43 -13.02 3.17
CA ALA A 135 -0.94 -13.42 4.48
C ALA A 135 0.52 -13.91 4.43
N ALA A 136 0.87 -14.74 3.43
CA ALA A 136 2.23 -15.21 3.23
C ALA A 136 3.22 -14.06 2.94
N ALA A 137 2.80 -13.07 2.14
CA ALA A 137 3.61 -11.88 1.87
C ALA A 137 3.86 -11.04 3.14
N TRP A 138 2.86 -10.89 4.00
CA TRP A 138 3.01 -10.22 5.29
C TRP A 138 3.87 -10.99 6.29
N GLN A 139 3.78 -12.32 6.32
CA GLN A 139 4.70 -13.13 7.14
C GLN A 139 6.15 -12.99 6.65
N LYS A 140 6.39 -13.01 5.34
CA LYS A 140 7.72 -12.74 4.77
C LYS A 140 8.22 -11.35 5.15
N THR A 141 7.32 -10.36 5.18
CA THR A 141 7.61 -8.99 5.63
C THR A 141 8.06 -8.98 7.09
N VAL A 142 7.31 -9.61 7.99
CA VAL A 142 7.64 -9.73 9.41
C VAL A 142 8.99 -10.40 9.60
N THR A 143 9.25 -11.52 8.92
CA THR A 143 10.57 -12.21 8.98
C THR A 143 11.69 -11.28 8.53
N THR A 144 11.50 -10.57 7.43
CA THR A 144 12.51 -9.64 6.91
C THR A 144 12.77 -8.49 7.88
N MET A 145 11.72 -7.94 8.50
CA MET A 145 11.83 -6.88 9.50
C MET A 145 12.60 -7.36 10.74
N ARG A 146 12.31 -8.58 11.22
CA ARG A 146 13.04 -9.20 12.34
C ARG A 146 14.53 -9.39 12.02
N THR A 147 14.86 -9.93 10.84
CA THR A 147 16.26 -10.11 10.41
C THR A 147 17.01 -8.79 10.32
N ALA A 148 16.33 -7.72 9.89
CA ALA A 148 16.90 -6.37 9.83
C ALA A 148 16.93 -5.65 11.19
N GLY A 149 16.56 -6.31 12.30
CA GLY A 149 16.57 -5.72 13.65
C GLY A 149 15.47 -4.67 13.88
N VAL A 150 14.45 -4.63 13.02
CA VAL A 150 13.34 -3.68 13.16
C VAL A 150 12.45 -4.09 14.33
N VAL A 151 12.23 -3.15 15.25
CA VAL A 151 11.38 -3.33 16.43
C VAL A 151 10.30 -2.25 16.52
N GLY A 152 9.33 -2.45 17.43
CA GLY A 152 8.30 -1.46 17.74
C GLY A 152 7.10 -1.46 16.80
N GLN A 153 6.44 -0.30 16.67
CA GLN A 153 5.12 -0.16 16.03
C GLN A 153 5.05 -0.69 14.60
N ALA A 154 6.12 -0.54 13.82
CA ALA A 154 6.15 -1.02 12.44
C ALA A 154 6.07 -2.56 12.37
N LEU A 155 6.82 -3.26 13.23
CA LEU A 155 6.80 -4.72 13.30
C LEU A 155 5.43 -5.22 13.80
N THR A 156 4.92 -4.61 14.88
CA THR A 156 3.60 -4.95 15.43
C THR A 156 2.48 -4.74 14.41
N ALA A 157 2.53 -3.67 13.62
CA ALA A 157 1.56 -3.42 12.57
C ALA A 157 1.63 -4.50 11.47
N ALA A 158 2.84 -4.87 11.03
CA ALA A 158 3.01 -5.94 10.03
C ALA A 158 2.51 -7.30 10.53
N GLU A 159 2.76 -7.63 11.80
CA GLU A 159 2.24 -8.84 12.46
C GLU A 159 0.72 -8.83 12.57
N SER A 160 0.13 -7.72 13.04
CA SER A 160 -1.32 -7.56 13.14
C SER A 160 -1.98 -7.78 11.79
N ILE A 161 -1.48 -7.11 10.73
CA ILE A 161 -2.05 -7.22 9.39
C ILE A 161 -1.98 -8.67 8.89
N GLY A 162 -0.84 -9.33 9.02
CA GLY A 162 -0.69 -10.73 8.62
C GLY A 162 -1.63 -11.67 9.39
N ASN A 163 -1.78 -11.45 10.70
CA ASN A 163 -2.64 -12.27 11.56
C ASN A 163 -4.13 -12.05 11.27
N ASP A 164 -4.56 -10.82 11.01
CA ASP A 164 -5.95 -10.49 10.67
C ASP A 164 -6.40 -11.24 9.40
N PHE A 165 -5.52 -11.31 8.39
CA PHE A 165 -5.80 -12.09 7.17
C PHE A 165 -5.88 -13.60 7.44
N LEU A 166 -5.03 -14.14 8.32
CA LEU A 166 -5.07 -15.56 8.72
C LEU A 166 -6.30 -15.90 9.56
N GLN A 167 -6.79 -14.96 10.38
CA GLN A 167 -7.99 -15.13 11.19
C GLN A 167 -9.25 -15.09 10.33
N PHE A 168 -9.34 -14.15 9.38
CA PHE A 168 -10.41 -14.10 8.38
C PHE A 168 -10.61 -15.44 7.63
N ARG A 169 -9.51 -16.16 7.38
CA ARG A 169 -9.55 -17.51 6.81
C ARG A 169 -10.18 -18.53 7.77
N ARG A 170 -9.72 -18.57 9.03
CA ARG A 170 -10.20 -19.52 10.05
C ARG A 170 -11.70 -19.39 10.30
N ASP A 171 -12.20 -18.16 10.32
CA ASP A 171 -13.62 -17.88 10.52
C ASP A 171 -14.51 -18.39 9.37
N ARG A 172 -13.94 -18.63 8.18
CA ARG A 172 -14.65 -19.23 7.05
C ARG A 172 -14.57 -20.75 7.05
N THR A 173 -13.41 -21.33 7.34
CA THR A 173 -13.28 -22.79 7.46
C THR A 173 -14.09 -23.34 8.64
N GLY A 174 -14.21 -22.57 9.74
CA GLY A 174 -15.09 -22.90 10.87
C GLY A 174 -16.58 -22.67 10.61
N ARG A 175 -16.95 -21.99 9.51
CA ARG A 175 -18.34 -21.80 9.05
C ARG A 175 -18.72 -22.78 7.92
N GLY A 176 -17.95 -23.86 7.76
CA GLY A 176 -18.30 -25.00 6.93
C GLY A 176 -19.38 -25.85 7.61
N SER A 177 -20.55 -25.90 6.97
CA SER A 177 -21.75 -26.65 7.37
C SER A 177 -22.77 -25.91 8.27
N GLN A 178 -23.22 -24.74 7.83
CA GLN A 178 -24.66 -24.44 7.92
C GLN A 178 -25.12 -23.79 6.61
N VAL A 179 -25.98 -24.51 5.89
CA VAL A 179 -26.76 -23.99 4.76
C VAL A 179 -27.62 -22.85 5.29
N LEU A 180 -27.44 -21.63 4.74
CA LEU A 180 -28.26 -20.47 5.08
C LEU A 180 -29.70 -20.69 4.55
N PRO A 181 -30.76 -20.64 5.38
CA PRO A 181 -32.11 -20.44 4.86
C PRO A 181 -32.29 -18.97 4.45
N ARG A 182 -33.13 -18.76 3.43
CA ARG A 182 -33.51 -17.43 2.94
C ARG A 182 -34.21 -16.62 4.04
N GLY A 183 -33.80 -15.35 4.14
CA GLY A 183 -34.58 -14.29 4.75
C GLY A 183 -34.37 -14.13 6.25
N ALA A 184 -33.52 -13.20 6.64
CA ALA A 184 -33.63 -12.49 7.92
C ALA A 184 -32.81 -11.19 7.87
N GLU A 185 -33.55 -10.09 7.98
CA GLU A 185 -33.11 -8.75 8.31
C GLU A 185 -32.39 -8.74 9.68
N LEU A 186 -31.18 -8.19 9.76
CA LEU A 186 -30.45 -8.02 11.02
C LEU A 186 -29.77 -6.64 11.09
N ILE A 187 -30.57 -5.68 11.56
CA ILE A 187 -30.33 -4.79 12.69
C ILE A 187 -28.87 -4.37 12.92
N ASN A 188 -28.65 -3.10 12.59
CA ASN A 188 -27.58 -2.23 13.06
C ASN A 188 -27.31 -2.37 14.57
N ARG A 189 -26.11 -2.84 14.94
CA ARG A 189 -25.49 -2.50 16.23
C ARG A 189 -24.07 -2.00 15.98
N GLY A 190 -23.93 -0.69 16.10
CA GLY A 190 -22.65 0.01 15.97
C GLY A 190 -21.60 -0.49 16.95
N ARG A 191 -20.39 -0.62 16.45
CA ARG A 191 -19.13 -0.47 17.19
C ARG A 191 -18.11 0.10 16.22
N SER A 192 -17.98 1.42 16.26
CA SER A 192 -16.88 2.16 15.66
C SER A 192 -15.61 1.82 16.44
N LEU A 193 -14.71 1.04 15.85
CA LEU A 193 -13.34 0.92 16.35
C LEU A 193 -12.53 2.10 15.81
N SER A 194 -12.65 3.24 16.51
CA SER A 194 -11.72 4.35 16.41
C SER A 194 -10.44 3.99 17.16
N CYS A 195 -9.30 4.02 16.47
CA CYS A 195 -7.99 3.89 17.11
C CYS A 195 -7.30 5.26 17.04
N PRO A 196 -6.95 5.89 18.17
CA PRO A 196 -6.32 7.20 18.21
C PRO A 196 -4.84 7.07 17.79
N ILE A 197 -4.38 7.97 16.93
CA ILE A 197 -2.95 8.10 16.61
C ILE A 197 -2.40 9.18 17.56
N PRO A 198 -1.42 8.87 18.43
CA PRO A 198 -0.79 9.88 19.26
C PRO A 198 0.13 10.78 18.41
N VAL A 199 0.21 12.03 18.87
CA VAL A 199 0.86 13.21 18.28
C VAL A 199 2.37 13.03 18.11
#